data_AF-A0A1H2RUB1-F1
#
_entry.id   AF-A0A1H2RUB1-F1
#
_cell.length_a   1.000
_cell.length_b   1.000
_cell.length_c   1.000
_cell.angle_alpha   90.00
_cell.angle_beta   90.00
_cell.angle_gamma   90.00
#
_symmetry.space_group_name_H-M   'P 1'
#
loop_
_entity.id
_entity.type
_entity.pdbx_description
1 polymer ?
#
loop_
_entity_poly.entity_id
_entity_poly.type
_entity_poly.pdbx_seq_one_letter_code
_entity_poly.pdbx_strand_id
1 'polypeptide(L)'
;MGSVKIDVDKTSRKYLVKYCLNDVAGVKSLLRDRHKISSARYKGDTDASCLLIDLNSAIYNAGLTERQTEAIALVYGFDVTQAQAATVMGIAQKNVSETIDRATESIAAVYRKWEYEDVTVEYTQDIEEEAHAA
;
A
#
# COMPACT_ATOMS: atom_id res chain seq x y z
N MET A 1 39.38 3.81 5.28
CA MET A 1 38.16 2.99 5.48
C MET A 1 37.52 2.79 4.12
N GLY A 2 37.38 1.55 3.65
CA GLY A 2 36.84 1.29 2.31
C GLY A 2 35.36 1.66 2.21
N SER A 3 34.98 2.41 1.17
CA SER A 3 33.58 2.69 0.88
C SER A 3 32.90 1.41 0.41
N VAL A 4 32.13 0.76 1.27
CA VAL A 4 31.23 -0.31 0.82
C VAL A 4 30.09 0.37 0.09
N LYS A 5 29.94 0.09 -1.21
CA LYS A 5 28.80 0.55 -2.00
C LYS A 5 27.58 -0.27 -1.58
N ILE A 6 26.85 0.22 -0.58
CA ILE A 6 25.59 -0.37 -0.12
C ILE A 6 24.46 0.24 -0.94
N ASP A 7 23.68 -0.61 -1.62
CA ASP A 7 22.46 -0.25 -2.33
C ASP A 7 21.34 -0.05 -1.30
N VAL A 8 21.09 1.21 -0.94
CA VAL A 8 20.13 1.60 0.10
C VAL A 8 18.69 1.32 -0.34
N ASP A 9 18.39 1.46 -1.63
CA ASP A 9 17.04 1.30 -2.22
C ASP A 9 16.69 -0.15 -2.58
N LYS A 10 17.57 -1.11 -2.28
CA LYS A 10 17.33 -2.52 -2.59
C LYS A 10 16.09 -3.06 -1.88
N THR A 11 15.87 -2.65 -0.64
CA THR A 11 14.79 -3.18 0.18
C THR A 11 13.44 -2.56 -0.19
N SER A 12 13.40 -1.25 -0.44
CA SER A 12 12.21 -0.56 -0.95
C SER A 12 11.74 -1.17 -2.29
N ARG A 13 12.65 -1.37 -3.26
CA ARG A 13 12.32 -2.00 -4.55
C ARG A 13 11.79 -3.42 -4.38
N LYS A 14 12.36 -4.19 -3.46
CA LYS A 14 11.87 -5.55 -3.14
C LYS A 14 10.43 -5.50 -2.62
N TYR A 15 10.10 -4.54 -1.76
CA TYR A 15 8.73 -4.41 -1.24
C TYR A 15 7.74 -3.95 -2.31
N LEU A 16 8.12 -3.00 -3.16
CA LEU A 16 7.31 -2.54 -4.28
C LEU A 16 6.92 -3.70 -5.21
N VAL A 17 7.92 -4.49 -5.63
CA VAL A 17 7.69 -5.65 -6.52
C VAL A 17 6.89 -6.75 -5.83
N LYS A 18 7.15 -7.01 -4.54
CA LYS A 18 6.49 -8.11 -3.82
C LYS A 18 5.02 -7.83 -3.58
N TYR A 19 4.69 -6.60 -3.19
CA TYR A 19 3.36 -6.25 -2.69
C TYR A 19 2.51 -5.50 -3.70
N CYS A 20 3.03 -5.07 -4.86
CA CYS A 20 2.28 -4.38 -5.93
C CYS A 20 1.11 -3.56 -5.39
N LEU A 21 1.41 -2.47 -4.67
CA LEU A 21 0.48 -1.81 -3.73
C LEU A 21 -0.79 -1.26 -4.40
N ASN A 22 -0.76 -1.09 -5.71
CA ASN A 22 -1.89 -0.68 -6.55
C ASN A 22 -2.90 -1.79 -6.87
N ASP A 23 -2.55 -3.05 -6.58
CA ASP A 23 -3.39 -4.22 -6.77
C ASP A 23 -3.98 -4.76 -5.46
N VAL A 24 -5.20 -5.30 -5.55
CA VAL A 24 -5.95 -5.85 -4.41
C VAL A 24 -5.26 -7.08 -3.83
N ALA A 25 -4.72 -7.97 -4.67
CA ALA A 25 -4.00 -9.15 -4.19
C ALA A 25 -2.71 -8.72 -3.48
N GLY A 26 -2.07 -7.68 -4.01
CA GLY A 26 -0.96 -6.97 -3.39
C GLY A 26 -1.28 -6.50 -1.97
N VAL A 27 -2.33 -5.70 -1.80
CA VAL A 27 -2.79 -5.21 -0.49
C VAL A 27 -3.13 -6.36 0.47
N LYS A 28 -3.82 -7.41 0.03
CA LYS A 28 -4.11 -8.58 0.88
C LYS A 28 -2.85 -9.28 1.36
N SER A 29 -1.85 -9.39 0.50
CA SER A 29 -0.57 -10.00 0.86
C SER A 29 0.22 -9.14 1.84
N LEU A 30 0.16 -7.81 1.69
CA LEU A 30 0.74 -6.85 2.61
C LEU A 30 0.09 -6.91 4.01
N LEU A 31 -1.24 -6.94 4.07
CA LEU A 31 -2.00 -7.08 5.32
C LEU A 31 -1.65 -8.38 6.05
N ARG A 32 -1.56 -9.50 5.32
CA ARG A 32 -1.16 -10.81 5.89
C ARG A 32 0.26 -10.79 6.45
N ASP A 33 1.19 -10.17 5.75
CA ASP A 33 2.60 -10.14 6.15
C ASP A 33 2.91 -9.03 7.17
N ARG A 34 1.91 -8.27 7.64
CA ARG A 34 2.10 -7.09 8.50
C ARG A 34 2.96 -7.38 9.73
N HIS A 35 2.77 -8.53 10.39
CA HIS A 35 3.56 -8.93 11.56
C HIS A 35 5.03 -9.21 11.21
N LYS A 36 5.28 -9.82 10.04
CA LYS A 36 6.62 -10.10 9.54
C LYS A 36 7.36 -8.81 9.20
N ILE A 37 6.71 -7.88 8.52
CA ILE A 37 7.27 -6.56 8.18
C ILE A 37 7.53 -5.76 9.46
N SER A 38 6.60 -5.80 10.42
CA SER A 38 6.77 -5.12 11.70
C SER A 38 8.00 -5.64 12.46
N SER A 39 8.25 -6.95 12.39
CA SER A 39 9.45 -7.57 12.98
C SER A 39 10.74 -7.18 12.25
N ALA A 40 10.68 -6.94 10.94
CA ALA A 40 11.86 -6.51 10.16
C ALA A 40 12.34 -5.11 10.56
N ARG A 41 11.43 -4.20 10.96
CA ARG A 41 11.80 -2.86 11.45
C ARG A 41 12.84 -2.89 12.57
N TYR A 42 12.67 -3.84 13.50
CA TYR A 42 13.55 -3.97 14.66
C TYR A 42 14.90 -4.60 14.33
N LYS A 43 15.07 -5.07 13.09
CA LYS A 43 16.33 -5.65 12.56
C LYS A 43 17.12 -4.64 11.72
N GLY A 44 16.73 -3.36 11.74
CA GLY A 44 17.39 -2.29 10.98
C GLY A 44 16.84 -2.05 9.58
N ASP A 45 15.71 -2.67 9.23
CA ASP A 45 15.01 -2.40 7.96
C ASP A 45 14.13 -1.14 8.12
N THR A 46 14.67 0.01 7.72
CA THR A 46 13.94 1.29 7.76
C THR A 46 12.80 1.34 6.74
N ASP A 47 12.96 0.68 5.60
CA ASP A 47 11.93 0.62 4.54
C ASP A 47 10.68 -0.14 5.00
N ALA A 48 10.86 -1.14 5.87
CA ALA A 48 9.73 -1.79 6.54
C ALA A 48 8.91 -0.82 7.42
N SER A 49 9.54 0.21 8.00
CA SER A 49 8.81 1.25 8.74
C SER A 49 8.02 2.15 7.81
N CYS A 50 8.63 2.62 6.71
CA CYS A 50 7.96 3.41 5.68
C CYS A 50 6.73 2.67 5.14
N LEU A 51 6.90 1.41 4.73
CA LEU A 51 5.82 0.59 4.20
C LEU A 51 4.63 0.44 5.18
N LEU A 52 4.90 0.34 6.49
CA LEU A 52 3.84 0.24 7.50
C LEU A 52 3.18 1.58 7.80
N ILE A 53 3.92 2.69 7.70
CA ILE A 53 3.37 4.05 7.81
C ILE A 53 2.45 4.31 6.62
N ASP A 54 2.86 3.93 5.42
CA ASP A 54 2.06 4.05 4.20
C ASP A 54 0.79 3.20 4.30
N LEU A 55 0.91 1.94 4.74
CA LEU A 55 -0.25 1.07 4.95
C LEU A 55 -1.24 1.66 5.95
N ASN A 56 -0.75 2.18 7.07
CA ASN A 56 -1.61 2.78 8.08
C ASN A 56 -2.31 4.03 7.54
N SER A 57 -1.58 4.86 6.80
CA SER A 57 -2.12 6.04 6.14
C SER A 57 -3.12 5.66 5.05
N ALA A 58 -2.92 4.56 4.33
CA ALA A 58 -3.82 4.11 3.27
C ALA A 58 -5.13 3.59 3.86
N ILE A 59 -5.06 2.80 4.93
CA ILE A 59 -6.24 2.35 5.68
C ILE A 59 -7.05 3.53 6.22
N TYR A 60 -6.36 4.54 6.79
CA TYR A 60 -7.01 5.75 7.31
C TYR A 60 -7.74 6.54 6.22
N ASN A 61 -7.12 6.69 5.04
CA ASN A 61 -7.69 7.46 3.93
C ASN A 61 -8.67 6.66 3.05
N ALA A 62 -8.79 5.34 3.22
CA ALA A 62 -9.65 4.49 2.41
C ALA A 62 -11.15 4.66 2.70
N GLY A 63 -11.53 5.41 3.75
CA GLY A 63 -12.95 5.65 4.08
C GLY A 63 -13.71 4.38 4.43
N LEU A 64 -13.03 3.41 5.05
CA LEU A 64 -13.63 2.14 5.43
C LEU A 64 -14.78 2.33 6.43
N THR A 65 -15.88 1.63 6.20
CA THR A 65 -16.96 1.51 7.18
C THR A 65 -16.48 0.79 8.44
N GLU A 66 -17.21 0.94 9.54
CA GLU A 66 -16.91 0.24 10.80
C GLU A 66 -16.86 -1.28 10.59
N ARG A 67 -17.79 -1.84 9.80
CA ARG A 67 -17.83 -3.28 9.50
C ARG A 67 -16.66 -3.75 8.64
N GLN A 68 -16.20 -2.93 7.71
CA GLN A 68 -14.98 -3.23 6.94
C GLN A 68 -13.74 -3.21 7.83
N THR A 69 -13.63 -2.19 8.68
CA THR A 69 -12.54 -2.07 9.65
C THR A 69 -12.51 -3.25 10.61
N GLU A 70 -13.68 -3.65 11.13
CA GLU A 70 -13.83 -4.82 12.00
C GLU A 70 -13.36 -6.11 11.31
N ALA A 71 -13.80 -6.36 10.07
CA ALA A 71 -13.41 -7.55 9.32
C ALA A 71 -11.88 -7.60 9.07
N ILE A 72 -11.27 -6.46 8.70
CA ILE A 72 -9.82 -6.35 8.49
C ILE A 72 -9.07 -6.57 9.81
N ALA A 73 -9.53 -5.97 10.91
CA ALA A 73 -8.91 -6.11 12.23
C ALA A 73 -8.95 -7.57 12.72
N LEU A 74 -10.09 -8.24 12.58
CA LEU A 74 -10.22 -9.66 12.96
C LEU A 74 -9.28 -10.55 12.15
N VAL A 75 -9.33 -10.47 10.82
CA VAL A 75 -8.61 -11.42 9.97
C VAL A 75 -7.11 -11.15 9.88
N TYR A 76 -6.70 -9.87 9.85
CA TYR A 76 -5.29 -9.49 9.64
C TYR A 76 -4.62 -8.86 10.86
N GLY A 77 -5.38 -8.48 11.89
CA GLY A 77 -4.86 -7.93 13.14
C GLY A 77 -4.82 -8.95 14.27
N PHE A 78 -5.88 -9.77 14.39
CA PHE A 78 -5.99 -10.83 15.39
C PHE A 78 -5.69 -12.24 14.84
N ASP A 79 -5.33 -12.34 13.55
CA ASP A 79 -5.02 -13.59 12.85
C ASP A 79 -6.10 -14.68 13.00
N VAL A 80 -7.38 -14.29 13.15
CA VAL A 80 -8.48 -15.27 13.16
C VAL A 80 -8.93 -15.62 11.74
N THR A 81 -9.43 -16.84 11.57
CA THR A 81 -9.97 -17.27 10.27
C THR A 81 -11.23 -16.48 9.91
N GLN A 82 -11.54 -16.36 8.62
CA GLN A 82 -12.80 -15.72 8.18
C GLN A 82 -14.05 -16.39 8.78
N ALA A 83 -14.00 -17.70 9.03
CA ALA A 83 -15.09 -18.43 9.68
C ALA A 83 -15.27 -18.00 11.15
N GLN A 84 -14.17 -17.80 11.89
CA GLN A 84 -14.22 -17.27 13.25
C GLN A 84 -14.67 -15.80 13.26
N ALA A 85 -14.15 -14.99 12.33
CA ALA A 85 -14.58 -13.60 12.17
C ALA A 85 -16.09 -13.51 11.88
N ALA A 86 -16.61 -14.42 11.05
CA ALA A 86 -18.05 -14.51 10.74
C ALA A 86 -18.89 -14.77 12.00
N THR A 87 -18.44 -15.69 12.86
CA THR A 87 -19.07 -15.98 14.15
C THR A 87 -19.05 -14.74 15.06
N VAL A 88 -17.92 -14.04 15.15
CA VAL A 88 -17.78 -12.82 15.96
C VAL A 88 -18.69 -11.70 15.44
N MET A 89 -18.72 -11.51 14.12
CA MET A 89 -19.51 -10.46 13.46
C MET A 89 -21.00 -10.78 13.35
N GLY A 90 -21.41 -12.03 13.58
CA GLY A 90 -22.80 -12.48 13.45
C GLY A 90 -23.31 -12.54 12.00
N ILE A 91 -22.43 -12.79 11.03
CA ILE A 91 -22.76 -12.83 9.59
C ILE A 91 -22.26 -14.12 8.94
N ALA A 92 -22.68 -14.38 7.70
CA ALA A 92 -22.13 -15.51 6.93
C ALA A 92 -20.65 -15.28 6.56
N GLN A 93 -19.86 -16.35 6.52
CA GLN A 93 -18.44 -16.28 6.14
C GLN A 93 -18.23 -15.71 4.73
N LYS A 94 -19.17 -15.96 3.80
CA LYS A 94 -19.17 -15.30 2.47
C LYS A 94 -19.22 -13.77 2.59
N ASN A 95 -20.03 -13.23 3.49
CA ASN A 95 -20.16 -11.79 3.68
C ASN A 95 -18.88 -11.19 4.29
N VAL A 96 -18.16 -11.93 5.13
CA VAL A 96 -16.83 -11.52 5.61
C VAL A 96 -15.86 -11.42 4.43
N SER A 97 -15.81 -12.43 3.55
CA SER A 97 -14.97 -12.40 2.36
C SER A 97 -15.27 -11.17 1.50
N GLU A 98 -16.53 -10.94 1.16
CA GLU A 98 -16.94 -9.78 0.36
C GLU A 98 -16.62 -8.45 1.04
N THR A 99 -16.74 -8.39 2.36
CA THR A 99 -16.40 -7.19 3.16
C THR A 99 -14.91 -6.89 3.08
N ILE A 100 -14.07 -7.94 3.22
CA ILE A 100 -12.62 -7.83 3.06
C ILE A 100 -12.27 -7.41 1.63
N ASP A 101 -12.89 -8.01 0.62
CA ASP A 101 -12.64 -7.68 -0.79
C ASP A 101 -12.87 -6.19 -1.05
N ARG A 102 -14.04 -5.67 -0.66
CA ARG A 102 -14.38 -4.24 -0.79
C ARG A 102 -13.43 -3.34 0.01
N ALA A 103 -13.03 -3.76 1.20
CA ALA A 103 -12.09 -2.99 2.03
C ALA A 103 -10.71 -2.92 1.36
N THR A 104 -10.20 -4.05 0.86
CA THR A 104 -8.91 -4.11 0.17
C THR A 104 -8.91 -3.37 -1.16
N GLU A 105 -10.04 -3.34 -1.88
CA GLU A 105 -10.22 -2.50 -3.06
C GLU A 105 -10.11 -1.01 -2.72
N SER A 106 -10.75 -0.60 -1.63
CA SER A 106 -10.72 0.81 -1.18
C SER A 106 -9.31 1.24 -0.77
N ILE A 107 -8.56 0.36 -0.10
CA ILE A 107 -7.14 0.60 0.24
C ILE A 107 -6.27 0.66 -1.02
N ALA A 108 -6.45 -0.27 -1.97
CA ALA A 108 -5.72 -0.27 -3.23
C ALA A 108 -6.01 1.00 -4.05
N ALA A 109 -7.24 1.51 -4.01
CA ALA A 109 -7.60 2.78 -4.65
C ALA A 109 -6.83 3.98 -4.09
N VAL A 110 -6.55 4.00 -2.77
CA VAL A 110 -5.71 5.03 -2.16
C VAL A 110 -4.28 4.93 -2.68
N TYR A 111 -3.71 3.73 -2.75
CA TYR A 111 -2.38 3.53 -3.31
C TYR A 111 -2.30 3.92 -4.79
N ARG A 112 -3.28 3.58 -5.61
CA ARG A 112 -3.36 4.04 -7.01
C ARG A 112 -3.39 5.56 -7.12
N LYS A 113 -4.09 6.23 -6.21
CA LYS A 113 -4.11 7.69 -6.15
C LYS A 113 -2.75 8.28 -5.74
N TRP A 114 -2.02 7.60 -4.86
CA TRP A 114 -0.69 8.02 -4.41
C TRP A 114 0.44 7.68 -5.38
N GLU A 115 0.25 6.69 -6.25
CA GLU A 115 1.22 6.30 -7.27
C GLU A 115 1.52 7.44 -8.26
N TYR A 116 0.86 8.61 -8.10
CA TYR A 116 0.81 9.73 -9.02
C TYR A 116 0.28 9.22 -10.36
N GLU A 117 -0.91 9.67 -10.78
CA GLU A 117 -1.15 9.75 -12.22
C GLU A 117 0.11 10.44 -12.78
N ASP A 118 0.88 9.75 -13.63
CA ASP A 118 2.09 10.32 -14.24
C ASP A 118 1.74 11.73 -14.73
N VAL A 119 2.19 12.75 -14.01
CA VAL A 119 1.91 14.14 -14.40
C VAL A 119 2.85 14.42 -15.55
N THR A 120 2.42 14.12 -16.78
CA THR A 120 3.11 14.51 -17.99
C THR A 120 2.90 16.00 -18.20
N VAL A 121 3.91 16.79 -17.85
CA VAL A 121 3.97 18.21 -18.18
C VAL A 121 4.55 18.34 -19.58
N GLU A 122 3.71 18.65 -20.57
CA GLU A 122 4.17 19.05 -21.91
C GLU A 122 4.57 20.53 -21.88
N TYR A 123 5.81 20.82 -22.28
CA TYR A 123 6.29 22.19 -22.45
C TYR A 123 6.17 22.58 -23.92
N THR A 124 5.46 23.68 -24.21
CA THR A 124 5.55 24.36 -25.50
C THR A 124 6.74 25.30 -25.46
N GLN A 125 7.77 25.05 -26.29
CA GLN A 125 8.81 26.04 -26.54
C GLN A 125 8.27 27.07 -27.53
N ASP A 126 7.98 28.27 -27.06
CA ASP A 126 7.81 29.43 -27.92
C ASP A 126 9.20 29.81 -28.44
N ILE A 127 9.48 29.48 -29.71
CA ILE A 127 10.69 29.91 -30.39
C ILE A 127 10.46 31.38 -30.78
N GLU A 128 11.02 32.31 -30.02
CA GLU A 128 11.13 33.70 -30.44
C GLU A 128 12.12 33.76 -31.63
N GLU A 129 11.60 33.88 -32.85
CA GLU A 129 12.39 34.24 -34.03
C GLU A 129 12.92 35.67 -33.84
N GLU A 130 14.16 35.80 -33.37
CA GLU A 130 14.91 37.05 -33.49
C GLU A 130 15.15 37.35 -34.97
N ALA A 131 14.29 38.19 -35.54
CA ALA A 131 14.49 38.79 -36.85
C ALA A 131 15.68 39.77 -36.78
N HIS A 132 16.87 39.26 -37.08
CA HIS A 132 18.06 40.08 -37.32
C HIS A 132 17.87 40.85 -38.64
N ALA A 133 17.40 42.10 -38.55
CA ALA A 133 17.40 43.03 -39.67
C ALA A 133 18.85 43.51 -39.94
N ALA A 134 19.25 43.41 -41.22
CA ALA A 134 20.54 43.78 -41.77
C ALA A 134 20.72 45.30 -41.91
#